data_AF-A0A832ZU48-F1
#
_entry.id   AF-A0A832ZU48-F1
#
_cell.length_a   1.000
_cell.length_b   1.000
_cell.length_c   1.000
_cell.angle_alpha   90.00
_cell.angle_beta   90.00
_cell.angle_gamma   90.00
#
_symmetry.space_group_name_H-M   'P 1'
#
loop_
_entity.id
_entity.type
_entity.pdbx_description
1 polymer ?
#
loop_
_entity_poly.entity_id
_entity_poly.type
_entity_poly.pdbx_seq_one_letter_code
_entity_poly.pdbx_strand_id
1 'polypeptide(L)'
;MSPVLESSRNTALRLEALKKGHGKRRYEKKIAEEYLEAIYEIAEKRERVRPIDIAKALNVAPSTVKKVLLRLSREGYVIYKPYTQLTLTEKGRNAVNMLKRRHDALAKLLTNLGMDGIKAEIEAERIEHSLSEETTHLFERLAEFLEKDQETTERIKRYIASKY
;
A
#
# COMPACT_ATOMS: atom_id res chain seq x y z
N MET A 1 9.14 -33.33 -17.68
CA MET A 1 7.75 -32.86 -17.85
C MET A 1 7.69 -32.02 -19.12
N SER A 2 6.68 -32.22 -19.97
CA SER A 2 6.62 -31.54 -21.28
C SER A 2 6.26 -30.05 -21.14
N PRO A 3 6.89 -29.14 -21.92
CA PRO A 3 6.67 -27.68 -21.84
C PRO A 3 5.20 -27.24 -21.98
N VAL A 4 4.40 -28.03 -22.69
CA VAL A 4 2.96 -27.77 -22.90
C VAL A 4 2.16 -27.89 -21.60
N LEU A 5 2.47 -28.87 -20.73
CA LEU A 5 1.76 -29.09 -19.47
C LEU A 5 2.04 -27.99 -18.44
N GLU A 6 3.26 -27.44 -18.45
CA GLU A 6 3.67 -26.34 -17.59
C GLU A 6 3.02 -25.01 -18.03
N SER A 7 2.92 -24.78 -19.34
CA SER A 7 2.22 -23.63 -19.94
C SER A 7 0.70 -23.63 -19.63
N SER A 8 0.03 -24.78 -19.76
CA SER A 8 -1.40 -24.91 -19.42
C SER A 8 -1.67 -24.74 -17.92
N ARG A 9 -0.79 -25.24 -17.04
CA ARG A 9 -0.89 -25.07 -15.58
C ARG A 9 -0.70 -23.61 -15.16
N ASN A 10 0.24 -22.89 -15.78
CA ASN A 10 0.43 -21.45 -15.58
C ASN A 10 -0.77 -20.63 -16.06
N THR A 11 -1.43 -21.04 -17.14
CA THR A 11 -2.63 -20.36 -17.65
C THR A 11 -3.82 -20.52 -16.70
N ALA A 12 -4.06 -21.72 -16.18
CA ALA A 12 -5.13 -21.98 -15.22
C ALA A 12 -4.95 -21.19 -13.91
N LEU A 13 -3.73 -21.20 -13.34
CA LEU A 13 -3.39 -20.41 -12.15
C LEU A 13 -3.60 -18.91 -12.39
N ARG A 14 -3.22 -18.41 -13.57
CA ARG A 14 -3.38 -16.99 -13.91
C ARG A 14 -4.84 -16.58 -14.06
N LEU A 15 -5.69 -17.43 -14.65
CA LEU A 15 -7.14 -17.19 -14.73
C LEU A 15 -7.79 -17.18 -13.34
N GLU A 16 -7.36 -18.06 -12.45
CA GLU A 16 -7.82 -18.07 -11.06
C GLU A 16 -7.40 -16.80 -10.30
N ALA A 17 -6.14 -16.38 -10.46
CA ALA A 17 -5.63 -15.14 -9.89
C ALA A 17 -6.39 -13.90 -10.41
N LEU A 18 -6.77 -13.87 -11.69
CA LEU A 18 -7.59 -12.78 -12.25
C LEU A 18 -8.97 -12.70 -11.60
N LYS A 19 -9.65 -13.84 -11.43
CA LYS A 19 -10.98 -13.90 -10.78
C LYS A 19 -10.92 -13.47 -9.33
N LYS A 20 -9.89 -13.88 -8.60
CA LYS A 20 -9.72 -13.58 -7.17
C LYS A 20 -9.14 -12.18 -6.92
N GLY A 21 -8.29 -11.71 -7.82
CA GLY A 21 -7.59 -10.43 -7.69
C GLY A 21 -8.40 -9.21 -8.09
N HIS A 22 -9.44 -9.35 -8.92
CA HIS A 22 -10.27 -8.24 -9.38
C HIS A 22 -11.67 -8.28 -8.75
N GLY A 23 -12.12 -7.15 -8.21
CA GLY A 23 -13.48 -7.04 -7.70
C GLY A 23 -13.77 -5.69 -7.05
N LYS A 24 -15.06 -5.30 -7.08
CA LYS A 24 -15.56 -4.04 -6.49
C LYS A 24 -15.10 -3.82 -5.05
N ARG A 25 -15.06 -4.90 -4.24
CA ARG A 25 -14.59 -4.86 -2.85
C ARG A 25 -13.13 -4.43 -2.70
N ARG A 26 -12.24 -4.88 -3.58
CA ARG A 26 -10.81 -4.48 -3.56
C ARG A 26 -10.66 -3.00 -3.90
N TYR A 27 -11.38 -2.53 -4.91
CA TYR A 27 -11.39 -1.12 -5.27
C TYR A 27 -11.92 -0.24 -4.13
N GLU A 28 -13.02 -0.63 -3.49
CA GLU A 28 -13.58 0.11 -2.34
C GLU A 28 -12.63 0.15 -1.15
N LYS A 29 -11.89 -0.95 -0.89
CA LYS A 29 -10.86 -1.03 0.14
C LYS A 29 -9.70 -0.08 -0.18
N LYS A 30 -9.15 -0.11 -1.40
CA LYS A 30 -8.07 0.79 -1.83
C LYS A 30 -8.46 2.26 -1.62
N ILE A 31 -9.66 2.65 -2.07
CA ILE A 31 -10.18 4.02 -1.87
C ILE A 31 -10.32 4.35 -0.37
N ALA A 32 -10.69 3.39 0.48
CA ALA A 32 -10.75 3.64 1.92
C ALA A 32 -9.34 3.87 2.49
N GLU A 33 -8.38 3.02 2.13
CA GLU A 33 -6.98 3.09 2.55
C GLU A 33 -6.34 4.44 2.15
N GLU A 34 -6.43 4.85 0.88
CA GLU A 34 -5.92 6.15 0.37
C GLU A 34 -6.48 7.35 1.15
N TYR A 35 -7.77 7.32 1.51
CA TYR A 35 -8.40 8.39 2.25
C TYR A 35 -7.94 8.46 3.70
N LEU A 36 -7.75 7.31 4.35
CA LEU A 36 -7.31 7.25 5.74
C LEU A 36 -5.87 7.73 5.87
N GLU A 37 -5.02 7.34 4.92
CA GLU A 37 -3.65 7.81 4.81
C GLU A 37 -3.57 9.32 4.57
N ALA A 38 -4.33 9.85 3.60
CA ALA A 38 -4.37 11.30 3.38
C ALA A 38 -4.84 12.07 4.62
N ILE A 39 -5.82 11.56 5.35
CA ILE A 39 -6.27 12.18 6.62
C ILE A 39 -5.15 12.15 7.66
N TYR A 40 -4.45 11.03 7.78
CA TYR A 40 -3.33 10.88 8.71
C TYR A 40 -2.21 11.88 8.39
N GLU A 41 -1.72 11.88 7.15
CA GLU A 41 -0.60 12.73 6.71
C GLU A 41 -0.91 14.23 6.81
N ILE A 42 -2.16 14.63 6.56
CA ILE A 42 -2.60 16.02 6.76
C ILE A 42 -2.66 16.36 8.25
N ALA A 43 -3.14 15.44 9.10
CA ALA A 43 -3.22 15.64 10.54
C ALA A 43 -1.85 15.75 11.22
N GLU A 44 -0.84 15.06 10.71
CA GLU A 44 0.54 15.17 11.23
C GLU A 44 1.13 16.58 10.97
N LYS A 45 0.71 17.24 9.89
CA LYS A 45 1.24 18.56 9.48
C LYS A 45 0.41 19.74 9.97
N ARG A 46 -0.83 19.50 10.42
CA ARG A 46 -1.80 20.55 10.75
C ARG A 46 -2.73 20.09 11.86
N GLU A 47 -3.09 21.02 12.73
CA GLU A 47 -4.04 20.78 13.83
C GLU A 47 -5.43 20.31 13.34
N ARG A 48 -5.83 20.67 12.11
CA ARG A 48 -7.18 20.39 11.58
C ARG A 48 -7.18 19.92 10.13
N VAL A 49 -7.77 18.75 9.89
CA VAL A 49 -8.01 18.20 8.54
C VAL A 49 -9.33 18.74 7.98
N ARG A 50 -9.31 19.30 6.76
CA ARG A 50 -10.53 19.76 6.06
C ARG A 50 -10.77 18.94 4.80
N PRO A 51 -12.03 18.70 4.40
CA PRO A 51 -12.34 17.96 3.16
C PRO A 51 -11.68 18.52 1.89
N ILE A 52 -11.48 19.84 1.82
CA ILE A 52 -10.80 20.48 0.68
C ILE A 52 -9.31 20.14 0.61
N ASP A 53 -8.66 19.90 1.76
CA ASP A 53 -7.26 19.51 1.80
C ASP A 53 -7.11 18.06 1.29
N ILE A 54 -8.06 17.18 1.64
CA ILE A 54 -8.13 15.80 1.13
C ILE A 54 -8.39 15.76 -0.37
N ALA A 55 -9.33 16.59 -0.85
CA ALA A 55 -9.65 16.69 -2.28
C ALA A 55 -8.41 17.07 -3.10
N LYS A 56 -7.60 18.01 -2.58
CA LYS A 56 -6.34 18.42 -3.20
C LYS A 56 -5.28 17.32 -3.14
N ALA A 57 -5.10 16.70 -1.97
CA ALA A 57 -4.10 15.64 -1.78
C ALA A 57 -4.34 14.43 -2.70
N LEU A 58 -5.60 14.02 -2.84
CA LEU A 58 -5.97 12.85 -3.65
C LEU A 58 -6.37 13.20 -5.10
N ASN A 59 -6.31 14.48 -5.47
CA ASN A 59 -6.73 14.97 -6.80
C ASN A 59 -8.14 14.50 -7.23
N VAL A 60 -9.13 14.69 -6.35
CA VAL A 60 -10.53 14.29 -6.56
C VAL A 60 -11.51 15.44 -6.33
N ALA A 61 -12.71 15.33 -6.88
CA ALA A 61 -13.76 16.31 -6.66
C ALA A 61 -14.19 16.38 -5.17
N PRO A 62 -14.49 17.58 -4.62
CA PRO A 62 -14.96 17.72 -3.23
C PRO A 62 -16.24 16.93 -2.92
N SER A 63 -17.12 16.74 -3.91
CA SER A 63 -18.33 15.92 -3.79
C SER A 63 -18.02 14.45 -3.54
N THR A 64 -16.97 13.92 -4.18
CA THR A 64 -16.46 12.55 -3.95
C THR A 64 -15.96 12.40 -2.53
N VAL A 65 -15.19 13.38 -2.03
CA VAL A 65 -14.65 13.34 -0.67
C VAL A 65 -15.77 13.23 0.36
N LYS A 66 -16.81 14.05 0.26
CA LYS A 66 -17.94 14.01 1.20
C LYS A 66 -18.61 12.62 1.22
N LYS A 67 -18.80 12.01 0.05
CA LYS A 67 -19.40 10.67 -0.07
C LYS A 67 -18.55 9.60 0.62
N VAL A 68 -17.23 9.63 0.40
CA VAL A 68 -16.30 8.66 1.00
C VAL A 68 -16.19 8.87 2.52
N LEU A 69 -16.09 10.10 3.00
CA LEU A 69 -16.05 10.40 4.45
C LEU A 69 -17.31 9.92 5.18
N LEU A 70 -18.50 10.12 4.60
CA LEU A 70 -19.75 9.61 5.17
C LEU A 70 -19.79 8.07 5.20
N ARG A 71 -19.17 7.40 4.23
CA ARG A 71 -19.02 5.94 4.26
C ARG A 71 -18.04 5.51 5.35
N LEU A 72 -16.83 6.07 5.37
CA LEU A 72 -15.80 5.76 6.37
C LEU A 72 -16.28 6.01 7.80
N SER A 73 -17.12 7.04 8.00
CA SER A 73 -17.70 7.32 9.31
C SER A 73 -18.73 6.28 9.73
N ARG A 74 -19.61 5.84 8.80
CA ARG A 74 -20.54 4.72 9.04
C ARG A 74 -19.82 3.40 9.31
N GLU A 75 -18.65 3.20 8.69
CA GLU A 75 -17.80 2.03 8.91
C GLU A 75 -16.89 2.15 10.15
N GLY A 76 -16.93 3.29 10.85
CA GLY A 76 -16.22 3.51 12.11
C GLY A 76 -14.72 3.80 11.98
N TYR A 77 -14.21 4.12 10.79
CA TYR A 77 -12.79 4.49 10.61
C TYR A 77 -12.50 5.96 10.95
N VAL A 78 -13.51 6.83 10.83
CA VAL A 78 -13.38 8.26 11.13
C VAL A 78 -14.58 8.76 11.94
N ILE A 79 -14.34 9.77 12.76
CA ILE A 79 -15.39 10.65 13.27
C ILE A 79 -15.49 11.81 12.31
N TYR A 80 -16.56 11.84 11.51
CA TYR A 80 -16.82 12.93 10.57
C TYR A 80 -18.12 13.64 10.93
N LYS A 81 -17.99 14.85 11.48
CA LYS A 81 -19.08 15.80 11.67
C LYS A 81 -18.86 16.97 10.70
N PRO A 82 -19.74 17.19 9.72
CA PRO A 82 -19.59 18.28 8.76
C PRO A 82 -19.30 19.62 9.45
N TYR A 83 -18.38 20.39 8.87
CA TYR A 83 -17.92 21.71 9.34
C TYR A 83 -17.21 21.73 10.72
N THR A 84 -17.23 20.64 11.48
CA THR A 84 -16.90 20.65 12.91
C THR A 84 -15.76 19.72 13.28
N GLN A 85 -15.75 18.47 12.80
CA GLN A 85 -14.74 17.48 13.21
C GLN A 85 -14.44 16.48 12.08
N LEU A 86 -13.15 16.23 11.85
CA LEU A 86 -12.68 15.10 11.07
C LEU A 86 -11.43 14.52 11.74
N THR A 87 -11.58 13.36 12.37
CA THR A 87 -10.48 12.67 13.06
C THR A 87 -10.53 11.18 12.81
N LEU A 88 -9.38 10.52 12.71
CA LEU A 88 -9.30 9.06 12.69
C LEU A 88 -9.75 8.49 14.03
N THR A 89 -10.53 7.41 13.98
CA THR A 89 -10.74 6.55 15.16
C THR A 89 -9.52 5.66 15.36
N GLU A 90 -9.49 4.89 16.46
CA GLU A 90 -8.49 3.85 16.66
C GLU A 90 -8.48 2.82 15.52
N LYS A 91 -9.67 2.40 15.06
CA LYS A 91 -9.82 1.54 13.88
C LYS A 91 -9.21 2.16 12.62
N GLY A 92 -9.43 3.46 12.41
CA GLY A 92 -8.80 4.23 11.33
C GLY A 92 -7.29 4.27 11.42
N ARG A 93 -6.75 4.56 12.61
CA ARG A 93 -5.29 4.59 12.85
C ARG A 93 -4.65 3.23 12.63
N ASN A 94 -5.27 2.15 13.09
CA ASN A 94 -4.76 0.80 12.87
C ASN A 94 -4.69 0.45 11.37
N ALA A 95 -5.69 0.86 10.58
CA ALA A 95 -5.66 0.66 9.14
C ALA A 95 -4.50 1.44 8.47
N VAL A 96 -4.25 2.68 8.89
CA VAL A 96 -3.10 3.46 8.39
C VAL A 96 -1.77 2.83 8.81
N ASN A 97 -1.64 2.40 10.06
CA ASN A 97 -0.42 1.75 10.54
C ASN A 97 -0.10 0.47 9.75
N MET A 98 -1.13 -0.28 9.33
CA MET A 98 -0.95 -1.43 8.44
C MET A 98 -0.45 -1.02 7.04
N LEU A 99 -0.94 0.09 6.48
CA LEU A 99 -0.44 0.63 5.21
C LEU A 99 1.02 1.03 5.34
N LYS A 100 1.36 1.87 6.33
CA LYS A 100 2.75 2.28 6.59
C LYS A 100 3.69 1.09 6.76
N ARG A 101 3.26 0.03 7.45
CA ARG A 101 4.03 -1.22 7.56
C ARG A 101 4.27 -1.88 6.20
N ARG A 102 3.27 -1.89 5.30
CA ARG A 102 3.41 -2.41 3.93
C ARG A 102 4.38 -1.56 3.12
N HIS A 103 4.25 -0.24 3.18
CA HIS A 103 5.14 0.72 2.55
C HIS A 103 6.58 0.50 3.01
N ASP A 104 6.83 0.55 4.31
CA ASP A 104 8.17 0.45 4.91
C ASP A 104 8.83 -0.88 4.54
N ALA A 105 8.10 -1.99 4.62
CA ALA A 105 8.60 -3.32 4.24
C ALA A 105 9.05 -3.36 2.77
N LEU A 106 8.26 -2.77 1.88
CA LEU A 106 8.54 -2.76 0.45
C LEU A 106 9.66 -1.79 0.08
N ALA A 107 9.60 -0.54 0.56
CA ALA A 107 10.62 0.49 0.32
C ALA A 107 11.99 -0.03 0.76
N LYS A 108 12.07 -0.56 1.98
CA LYS A 108 13.28 -1.15 2.55
C LYS A 108 13.81 -2.32 1.72
N LEU A 109 12.94 -3.24 1.32
CA LEU A 109 13.34 -4.36 0.47
C LEU A 109 13.92 -3.86 -0.86
N LEU A 110 13.26 -2.93 -1.53
CA LEU A 110 13.70 -2.38 -2.82
C LEU A 110 15.05 -1.66 -2.70
N THR A 111 15.24 -0.88 -1.64
CA THR A 111 16.53 -0.24 -1.34
C THR A 111 17.63 -1.27 -1.10
N ASN A 112 17.35 -2.32 -0.34
CA ASN A 112 18.30 -3.42 -0.10
C ASN A 112 18.69 -4.15 -1.39
N LEU A 113 17.78 -4.23 -2.36
CA LEU A 113 18.03 -4.79 -3.69
C LEU A 113 18.77 -3.83 -4.63
N GLY A 114 19.14 -2.63 -4.17
CA GLY A 114 19.95 -1.67 -4.90
C GLY A 114 19.18 -0.57 -5.62
N MET A 115 17.87 -0.43 -5.38
CA MET A 115 17.11 0.71 -5.88
C MET A 115 17.48 1.99 -5.13
N ASP A 116 17.55 3.11 -5.86
CA ASP A 116 17.65 4.44 -5.25
C ASP A 116 16.52 4.67 -4.23
N GLY A 117 16.85 5.31 -3.10
CA GLY A 117 15.91 5.48 -1.98
C GLY A 117 14.63 6.21 -2.38
N ILE A 118 14.73 7.31 -3.14
CA ILE A 118 13.54 8.07 -3.56
C ILE A 118 12.69 7.23 -4.52
N LYS A 119 13.31 6.49 -5.44
CA LYS A 119 12.57 5.58 -6.33
C LYS A 119 11.89 4.45 -5.55
N ALA A 120 12.55 3.89 -4.54
CA ALA A 120 11.98 2.84 -3.70
C ALA A 120 10.73 3.31 -2.95
N GLU A 121 10.77 4.52 -2.38
CA GLU A 121 9.61 5.17 -1.75
C GLU A 121 8.44 5.35 -2.74
N ILE A 122 8.72 5.84 -3.95
CA ILE A 122 7.69 6.04 -4.99
C ILE A 122 7.06 4.71 -5.43
N GLU A 123 7.86 3.66 -5.58
CA GLU A 123 7.34 2.34 -5.96
C GLU A 123 6.59 1.67 -4.81
N ALA A 124 7.03 1.86 -3.57
CA ALA A 124 6.33 1.36 -2.39
C ALA A 124 4.91 1.93 -2.30
N GLU A 125 4.76 3.25 -2.41
CA GLU A 125 3.48 3.98 -2.44
C GLU A 125 2.50 3.40 -3.48
N ARG A 126 3.01 3.07 -4.68
CA ARG A 126 2.18 2.55 -5.78
C ARG A 126 1.64 1.15 -5.52
N ILE A 127 2.38 0.35 -4.75
CA ILE A 127 2.17 -1.09 -4.62
C ILE A 127 1.52 -1.45 -3.29
N GLU A 128 1.78 -0.69 -2.22
CA GLU A 128 1.48 -1.07 -0.83
C GLU A 128 0.01 -1.43 -0.58
N HIS A 129 -0.97 -0.70 -1.14
CA HIS A 129 -2.39 -1.05 -1.03
C HIS A 129 -2.78 -2.41 -1.64
N SER A 130 -1.90 -2.99 -2.45
CA SER A 130 -2.11 -4.31 -3.08
C SER A 130 -1.48 -5.46 -2.30
N LEU A 131 -0.68 -5.19 -1.27
CA LEU A 131 -0.02 -6.22 -0.50
C LEU A 131 -0.98 -6.88 0.49
N SER A 132 -0.93 -8.22 0.56
CA SER A 132 -1.54 -8.98 1.64
C SER A 132 -0.61 -8.99 2.86
N GLU A 133 -1.17 -9.27 4.04
CA GLU A 133 -0.35 -9.44 5.25
C GLU A 133 0.73 -10.51 5.10
N GLU A 134 0.43 -11.58 4.37
CA GLU A 134 1.39 -12.66 4.08
C GLU A 134 2.55 -12.16 3.21
N THR A 135 2.25 -11.43 2.12
CA THR A 135 3.29 -10.86 1.26
C THR A 135 4.12 -9.83 2.00
N THR A 136 3.50 -8.96 2.80
CA THR A 136 4.20 -8.01 3.64
C THR A 136 5.14 -8.70 4.61
N HIS A 137 4.69 -9.77 5.27
CA HIS A 137 5.54 -10.54 6.16
C HIS A 137 6.75 -11.15 5.44
N LEU A 138 6.56 -11.71 4.24
CA LEU A 138 7.66 -12.23 3.43
C LEU A 138 8.68 -11.13 3.09
N PHE A 139 8.21 -9.95 2.72
CA PHE A 139 9.07 -8.81 2.40
C PHE A 139 9.85 -8.32 3.61
N GLU A 140 9.22 -8.22 4.78
CA GLU A 140 9.90 -7.87 6.03
C GLU A 140 11.01 -8.87 6.37
N ARG A 141 10.70 -10.17 6.31
CA ARG A 141 11.67 -11.22 6.63
C ARG A 141 12.85 -11.24 5.65
N LEU A 142 12.58 -11.02 4.37
CA LEU A 142 13.64 -10.92 3.38
C LEU A 142 14.48 -9.66 3.57
N ALA A 143 13.84 -8.50 3.79
CA ALA A 143 14.55 -7.25 4.04
C ALA A 143 15.46 -7.35 5.28
N GLU A 144 14.95 -7.91 6.39
CA GLU A 144 15.71 -8.15 7.61
C GLU A 144 16.90 -9.09 7.38
N PHE A 145 16.71 -10.15 6.60
CA PHE A 145 17.80 -11.07 6.25
C PHE A 145 18.90 -10.36 5.45
N LEU A 146 18.52 -9.58 4.43
CA LEU A 146 19.46 -8.86 3.58
C LEU A 146 20.26 -7.78 4.35
N GLU A 147 19.68 -7.17 5.38
CA GLU A 147 20.42 -6.26 6.26
C GLU A 147 21.48 -6.98 7.09
N LYS A 148 21.17 -8.20 7.55
CA LYS A 148 22.04 -8.98 8.43
C LYS A 148 23.17 -9.67 7.66
N ASP A 149 22.91 -10.13 6.44
CA ASP A 149 23.88 -10.82 5.59
C ASP A 149 24.31 -9.95 4.40
N GLN A 150 25.29 -9.08 4.65
CA GLN A 150 25.83 -8.16 3.66
C GLN A 150 26.53 -8.88 2.50
N GLU A 151 27.13 -10.05 2.73
CA GLU A 151 27.78 -10.81 1.66
C GLU A 151 26.75 -11.29 0.63
N THR A 152 25.66 -11.91 1.11
CA THR A 152 24.56 -12.36 0.24
C THR A 152 23.89 -11.18 -0.46
N THR A 153 23.67 -10.07 0.24
CA THR A 153 23.10 -8.84 -0.36
C THR A 153 23.95 -8.31 -1.50
N GLU A 154 25.27 -8.20 -1.33
CA GLU A 154 26.16 -7.73 -2.40
C GLU A 154 26.29 -8.74 -3.56
N ARG A 155 26.14 -10.05 -3.29
CA ARG A 155 26.04 -11.06 -4.35
C ARG A 155 24.75 -10.88 -5.17
N ILE A 156 23.62 -10.64 -4.52
CA ILE A 156 22.33 -10.39 -5.18
C ILE A 156 22.40 -9.10 -6.01
N LYS A 157 22.89 -8.00 -5.43
CA LYS A 157 23.04 -6.72 -6.15
C LYS A 157 23.92 -6.86 -7.39
N ARG A 158 25.07 -7.54 -7.29
CA ARG A 158 25.94 -7.81 -8.45
C ARG A 158 25.23 -8.64 -9.51
N TYR A 159 24.48 -9.66 -9.12
CA TYR A 159 23.69 -10.45 -10.06
C TYR A 159 22.65 -9.61 -10.79
N ILE A 160 21.88 -8.78 -10.07
CA ILE A 160 20.87 -7.88 -10.64
C ILE A 160 21.55 -6.90 -11.61
N ALA A 161 22.63 -6.23 -11.19
CA ALA A 161 23.35 -5.26 -12.02
C ALA A 161 23.96 -5.87 -13.29
N SER A 162 24.35 -7.15 -13.28
CA SER A 162 24.90 -7.84 -14.46
C SER A 162 23.88 -8.18 -15.54
N LYS A 163 22.59 -7.99 -15.25
CA LYS A 163 21.47 -8.34 -16.14
C LYS A 163 20.80 -7.11 -16.77
N TYR A 164 21.31 -5.92 -16.48
CA TYR A 164 20.95 -4.65 -17.11
C TYR A 164 22.11 -4.14 -17.96
#